data_AF-A0A0G0MPV5-F1
#
_entry.id   AF-A0A0G0MPV5-F1
#
_cell.length_a   1.000
_cell.length_b   1.000
_cell.length_c   1.000
_cell.angle_alpha   90.00
_cell.angle_beta   90.00
_cell.angle_gamma   90.00
#
_symmetry.space_group_name_H-M   'P 1'
#
loop_
_entity.id
_entity.type
_entity.pdbx_description
1 polymer ?
#
loop_
_entity_poly.entity_id
_entity_poly.type
_entity_poly.pdbx_seq_one_letter_code
_entity_poly.pdbx_strand_id
1 'polypeptide(L)'
;MSNVLEAFKSARQRINPEGLLVSGACSYVSPAVMIPLEAGLTYAVHELAKDTDPNLLKIGVIGALAVANAVSVITESKALQRREYSASPVASALNILTERPLISSITGHLVNYAGLSVVNPINLAAIATENNKLLVESAASTSFALTLWFTSMNTLITRGKIQPVVDKMKTTRQLIMKMFNNRSIKPE
;
A
#
# COMPACT_ATOMS: atom_id res chain seq x y z
N MET A 1 12.91 -30.49 -0.41
CA MET A 1 11.92 -30.06 0.60
C MET A 1 12.57 -29.33 1.80
N SER A 2 13.87 -29.50 2.10
CA SER A 2 14.58 -28.79 3.17
C SER A 2 14.67 -27.27 2.98
N ASN A 3 14.87 -26.78 1.74
CA ASN A 3 15.03 -25.35 1.47
C ASN A 3 13.79 -24.50 1.79
N VAL A 4 12.58 -25.04 1.64
CA VAL A 4 11.33 -24.31 1.93
C VAL A 4 11.12 -24.20 3.44
N LEU A 5 11.42 -25.26 4.19
CA LEU A 5 11.30 -25.28 5.63
C LEU A 5 12.34 -24.36 6.30
N GLU A 6 13.57 -24.32 5.77
CA GLU A 6 14.62 -23.41 6.23
C GLU A 6 14.31 -21.96 5.87
N ALA A 7 13.84 -21.67 4.66
CA ALA A 7 13.36 -20.35 4.27
C ALA A 7 12.22 -19.88 5.17
N PHE A 8 11.27 -20.77 5.51
CA PHE A 8 10.18 -20.46 6.42
C PHE A 8 10.64 -20.20 7.86
N LYS A 9 11.55 -21.04 8.40
CA LYS A 9 12.14 -20.84 9.73
C LYS A 9 12.91 -19.52 9.80
N SER A 10 13.68 -19.20 8.77
CA SER A 10 14.43 -17.94 8.69
C SER A 10 13.50 -16.74 8.52
N ALA A 11 12.48 -16.84 7.67
CA ALA A 11 11.45 -15.81 7.52
C ALA A 11 10.73 -15.55 8.86
N ARG A 12 10.38 -16.61 9.61
CA ARG A 12 9.73 -16.49 10.93
C ARG A 12 10.59 -15.72 11.94
N GLN A 13 11.91 -15.90 11.91
CA GLN A 13 12.84 -15.16 12.77
C GLN A 13 12.94 -13.67 12.40
N ARG A 14 12.65 -13.32 11.15
CA ARG A 14 12.68 -11.95 10.61
C ARG A 14 11.34 -11.22 10.69
N ILE A 15 10.29 -11.88 11.18
CA ILE A 15 8.98 -11.22 11.32
C ILE A 15 9.12 -10.11 12.35
N ASN A 16 8.86 -8.87 11.93
CA ASN A 16 8.61 -7.75 12.82
C ASN A 16 7.09 -7.66 13.10
N PRO A 17 6.60 -8.18 14.25
CA PRO A 17 5.16 -8.30 14.48
C PRO A 17 4.49 -6.93 14.62
N GLU A 18 5.22 -5.94 15.11
CA GLU A 18 4.77 -4.55 15.22
C GLU A 18 4.64 -3.91 13.84
N GLY A 19 5.64 -4.15 12.99
CA GLY A 19 5.62 -3.73 11.60
C GLY A 19 4.42 -4.28 10.85
N LEU A 20 4.13 -5.58 11.00
CA LEU A 20 2.97 -6.21 10.36
C LEU A 20 1.63 -5.63 10.85
N LEU A 21 1.53 -5.26 12.13
CA LEU A 21 0.33 -4.58 12.66
C LEU A 21 0.16 -3.20 12.03
N VAL A 22 1.25 -2.43 11.86
CA VAL A 22 1.20 -1.12 11.19
C VAL A 22 0.83 -1.28 9.71
N SER A 23 1.45 -2.20 8.99
CA SER A 23 1.12 -2.48 7.59
C SER A 23 -0.34 -2.88 7.44
N GLY A 24 -0.84 -3.76 8.32
CA GLY A 24 -2.24 -4.18 8.34
C GLY A 24 -3.20 -3.01 8.64
N ALA A 25 -2.88 -2.16 9.62
CA ALA A 25 -3.67 -0.98 9.92
C ALA A 25 -3.68 0.02 8.75
N CYS A 26 -2.55 0.23 8.08
CA CYS A 26 -2.49 1.04 6.86
C CYS A 26 -3.43 0.46 5.80
N SER A 27 -3.38 -0.85 5.55
CA SER A 27 -4.25 -1.51 4.58
C SER A 27 -5.74 -1.40 4.90
N TYR A 28 -6.12 -1.38 6.18
CA TYR A 28 -7.52 -1.23 6.60
C TYR A 28 -8.03 0.21 6.39
N VAL A 29 -7.18 1.20 6.68
CA VAL A 29 -7.52 2.62 6.49
C VAL A 29 -7.45 3.02 5.02
N SER A 30 -6.60 2.35 4.22
CA SER A 30 -6.38 2.65 2.80
C SER A 30 -7.69 2.81 2.03
N PRO A 31 -8.65 1.86 1.97
CA PRO A 31 -9.88 2.05 1.18
C PRO A 31 -10.68 3.29 1.57
N ALA A 32 -10.82 3.58 2.87
CA ALA A 32 -11.62 4.70 3.36
C ALA A 32 -11.03 6.07 2.99
N VAL A 33 -9.72 6.16 2.82
CA VAL A 33 -9.02 7.39 2.41
C VAL A 33 -8.81 7.43 0.90
N MET A 34 -8.41 6.30 0.31
CA MET A 34 -7.99 6.20 -1.08
C MET A 34 -9.13 6.31 -2.06
N ILE A 35 -10.32 5.74 -1.77
CA ILE A 35 -11.46 5.82 -2.70
C ILE A 35 -11.95 7.27 -2.88
N PRO A 36 -12.19 8.06 -1.81
CA PRO A 36 -12.54 9.48 -1.96
C PRO A 36 -11.41 10.32 -2.60
N LEU A 37 -10.16 10.04 -2.24
CA LEU A 37 -8.99 10.73 -2.80
C LEU A 37 -8.89 10.47 -4.31
N GLU A 38 -9.06 9.23 -4.73
CA GLU A 38 -9.06 8.83 -6.13
C GLU A 38 -10.19 9.52 -6.89
N ALA A 39 -11.43 9.50 -6.39
CA ALA A 39 -12.55 10.19 -7.03
C ALA A 39 -12.30 11.71 -7.19
N GLY A 40 -11.76 12.37 -6.15
CA GLY A 40 -11.39 13.78 -6.21
C GLY A 40 -10.26 14.05 -7.21
N LEU A 41 -9.26 13.18 -7.28
CA LEU A 41 -8.17 13.26 -8.24
C LEU A 41 -8.65 12.98 -9.67
N THR A 42 -9.57 12.04 -9.88
CA THR A 42 -10.16 11.78 -11.20
C THR A 42 -10.88 13.02 -11.69
N TYR A 43 -11.69 13.68 -10.84
CA TYR A 43 -12.34 14.94 -11.19
C TYR A 43 -11.32 16.04 -11.55
N ALA A 44 -10.27 16.21 -10.74
CA ALA A 44 -9.23 17.20 -11.00
C ALA A 44 -8.46 16.92 -12.31
N VAL A 45 -8.11 15.66 -12.56
CA VAL A 45 -7.45 15.23 -13.81
C VAL A 45 -8.37 15.47 -14.99
N HIS A 46 -9.65 15.15 -14.88
CA HIS A 46 -10.65 15.38 -15.92
C HIS A 46 -10.77 16.87 -16.27
N GLU A 47 -10.91 17.75 -15.27
CA GLU A 47 -11.00 19.20 -15.50
C GLU A 47 -9.74 19.78 -16.14
N LEU A 48 -8.56 19.25 -15.81
CA LEU A 48 -7.29 19.65 -16.43
C LEU A 48 -7.14 19.09 -17.85
N ALA A 49 -7.76 17.95 -18.14
CA ALA A 49 -7.62 17.21 -19.40
C ALA A 49 -8.78 17.45 -20.39
N LYS A 50 -9.84 18.16 -20.00
CA LYS A 50 -11.07 18.29 -20.79
C LYS A 50 -10.81 18.90 -22.18
N ASP A 51 -9.94 19.90 -22.24
CA ASP A 51 -9.59 20.64 -23.47
C ASP A 51 -8.23 20.23 -24.07
N THR A 52 -7.59 19.18 -23.52
CA THR A 52 -6.28 18.71 -23.98
C THR A 52 -6.43 17.62 -25.04
N ASP A 53 -5.59 17.66 -26.08
CA ASP A 53 -5.50 16.59 -27.07
C ASP A 53 -5.24 15.22 -26.38
N PRO A 54 -6.01 14.17 -26.70
CA PRO A 54 -5.89 12.87 -26.02
C PRO A 54 -4.50 12.20 -26.15
N ASN A 55 -3.75 12.45 -27.22
CA ASN A 55 -2.43 11.87 -27.40
C ASN A 55 -1.38 12.61 -26.58
N LEU A 56 -1.47 13.95 -26.50
CA LEU A 56 -0.63 14.75 -25.61
C LEU A 56 -0.91 14.42 -24.14
N LEU A 57 -2.18 14.24 -23.78
CA LEU A 57 -2.60 13.82 -22.44
C LEU A 57 -1.96 12.48 -22.05
N LYS A 58 -2.03 11.48 -22.93
CA LYS A 58 -1.41 10.16 -22.68
C LYS A 58 0.08 10.26 -22.41
N ILE A 59 0.83 11.00 -23.22
CA ILE A 59 2.29 11.14 -23.05
C ILE A 59 2.62 11.83 -21.71
N GLY A 60 1.96 12.94 -21.41
CA GLY A 60 2.17 13.69 -20.17
C GLY A 60 1.80 12.87 -18.93
N VAL A 61 0.67 12.16 -18.98
CA VAL A 61 0.22 11.25 -17.93
C VAL A 61 1.22 10.12 -17.72
N ILE A 62 1.65 9.42 -18.77
CA ILE A 62 2.62 8.31 -18.64
C ILE A 62 3.93 8.78 -17.99
N GLY A 63 4.45 9.94 -18.40
CA GLY A 63 5.65 10.51 -17.79
C GLY A 63 5.47 10.83 -16.31
N ALA A 64 4.37 11.50 -15.95
CA ALA A 64 4.07 11.83 -14.56
C ALA A 64 3.82 10.58 -13.70
N LEU A 65 3.16 9.57 -14.26
CA LEU A 65 2.92 8.27 -13.64
C LEU A 65 4.23 7.53 -13.32
N ALA A 66 5.17 7.53 -14.26
CA ALA A 66 6.47 6.89 -14.06
C ALA A 66 7.25 7.54 -12.91
N VAL A 67 7.28 8.88 -12.86
CA VAL A 67 7.95 9.63 -11.79
C VAL A 67 7.27 9.41 -10.44
N ALA A 68 5.93 9.52 -10.39
CA ALA A 68 5.15 9.33 -9.18
C ALA A 68 5.37 7.93 -8.56
N ASN A 69 5.23 6.90 -9.37
CA ASN A 69 5.46 5.52 -8.93
C ASN A 69 6.91 5.29 -8.52
N ALA A 70 7.90 5.84 -9.23
CA ALA A 70 9.30 5.72 -8.87
C ALA A 70 9.60 6.33 -7.49
N VAL A 71 9.07 7.53 -7.21
CA VAL A 71 9.22 8.19 -5.89
C VAL A 71 8.62 7.33 -4.78
N SER A 72 7.42 6.79 -5.01
CA SER A 72 6.77 5.95 -4.01
C SER A 72 7.52 4.64 -3.76
N VAL A 73 7.94 3.95 -4.81
CA VAL A 73 8.73 2.70 -4.73
C VAL A 73 10.05 2.93 -3.99
N ILE A 74 10.75 4.04 -4.27
CA ILE A 74 12.00 4.39 -3.59
C ILE A 74 11.74 4.65 -2.10
N THR A 75 10.65 5.35 -1.77
CA THR A 75 10.30 5.67 -0.38
C THR A 75 9.90 4.41 0.38
N GLU A 76 9.13 3.51 -0.23
CA GLU A 76 8.77 2.22 0.34
C GLU A 76 10.00 1.32 0.54
N SER A 77 10.89 1.25 -0.46
CA SER A 77 12.14 0.49 -0.35
C SER A 77 12.99 0.96 0.82
N LYS A 78 13.05 2.28 1.05
CA LYS A 78 13.76 2.87 2.21
C LYS A 78 13.08 2.50 3.54
N ALA A 79 11.76 2.47 3.60
CA ALA A 79 11.03 2.04 4.79
C ALA A 79 11.33 0.57 5.11
N LEU A 80 11.23 -0.31 4.10
CA LEU A 80 11.58 -1.74 4.23
C LEU A 80 13.04 -1.96 4.65
N GLN A 81 13.98 -1.19 4.11
CA GLN A 81 15.40 -1.28 4.49
C GLN A 81 15.66 -0.84 5.94
N ARG A 82 14.97 0.20 6.42
CA ARG A 82 15.27 0.82 7.73
C ARG A 82 14.42 0.29 8.87
N ARG A 83 13.22 -0.20 8.57
CA ARG A 83 12.22 -0.60 9.57
C ARG A 83 11.77 -2.04 9.39
N GLU A 84 12.17 -2.72 8.31
CA GLU A 84 11.76 -4.09 7.96
C GLU A 84 10.28 -4.23 7.53
N TYR A 85 9.51 -3.15 7.58
CA TYR A 85 8.12 -3.07 7.14
C TYR A 85 7.82 -1.75 6.44
N SER A 86 6.70 -1.72 5.72
CA SER A 86 6.16 -0.55 5.03
C SER A 86 4.66 -0.40 5.24
N ALA A 87 4.06 0.62 4.67
CA ALA A 87 2.60 0.79 4.65
C ALA A 87 1.89 -0.26 3.78
N SER A 88 2.62 -1.03 2.96
CA SER A 88 2.07 -2.12 2.15
C SER A 88 2.30 -3.48 2.83
N PRO A 89 1.25 -4.22 3.21
CA PRO A 89 1.38 -5.58 3.74
C PRO A 89 2.08 -6.53 2.76
N VAL A 90 1.77 -6.44 1.46
CA VAL A 90 2.34 -7.30 0.42
C VAL A 90 3.85 -7.09 0.31
N ALA A 91 4.29 -5.84 0.13
CA ALA A 91 5.71 -5.49 0.13
C ALA A 91 6.42 -5.93 1.42
N SER A 92 5.81 -5.74 2.58
CA SER A 92 6.38 -6.16 3.87
C SER A 92 6.54 -7.69 3.94
N ALA A 93 5.52 -8.45 3.56
CA ALA A 93 5.56 -9.91 3.53
C ALA A 93 6.59 -10.43 2.53
N LEU A 94 6.63 -9.87 1.32
CA LEU A 94 7.62 -10.25 0.30
C LEU A 94 9.04 -9.91 0.76
N ASN A 95 9.25 -8.81 1.46
CA ASN A 95 10.57 -8.45 1.97
C ASN A 95 11.05 -9.42 3.06
N ILE A 96 10.16 -9.87 3.95
CA ILE A 96 10.48 -10.90 4.94
C ILE A 96 10.92 -12.21 4.27
N LEU A 97 10.33 -12.56 3.12
CA LEU A 97 10.62 -13.78 2.38
C LEU A 97 11.86 -13.67 1.49
N THR A 98 12.08 -12.51 0.86
CA THR A 98 13.06 -12.35 -0.22
C THR A 98 14.28 -11.51 0.14
N GLU A 99 14.20 -10.67 1.17
CA GLU A 99 15.23 -9.70 1.56
C GLU A 99 15.62 -8.75 0.42
N ARG A 100 14.70 -8.51 -0.52
CA ARG A 100 14.89 -7.61 -1.66
C ARG A 100 13.90 -6.45 -1.59
N PRO A 101 14.20 -5.39 -0.82
CA PRO A 101 13.30 -4.26 -0.59
C PRO A 101 12.74 -3.62 -1.87
N LEU A 102 13.58 -3.47 -2.90
CA LEU A 102 13.17 -2.87 -4.17
C LEU A 102 12.16 -3.73 -4.92
N ILE A 103 12.43 -5.04 -5.05
CA ILE A 103 11.53 -5.97 -5.73
C ILE A 103 10.21 -6.08 -4.97
N SER A 104 10.28 -6.18 -3.64
CA SER A 104 9.11 -6.23 -2.78
C SER A 104 8.23 -4.97 -2.91
N SER A 105 8.85 -3.79 -3.00
CA SER A 105 8.13 -2.52 -3.19
C SER A 105 7.45 -2.46 -4.56
N ILE A 106 8.16 -2.84 -5.64
CA ILE A 106 7.57 -2.88 -6.99
C ILE A 106 6.36 -3.82 -7.02
N THR A 107 6.51 -5.03 -6.51
CA THR A 107 5.42 -6.01 -6.49
C THR A 107 4.27 -5.54 -5.60
N GLY A 108 4.55 -4.95 -4.44
CA GLY A 108 3.53 -4.36 -3.57
C GLY A 108 2.72 -3.28 -4.29
N HIS A 109 3.40 -2.37 -4.99
CA HIS A 109 2.77 -1.34 -5.81
C HIS A 109 1.87 -1.91 -6.91
N LEU A 110 2.32 -2.94 -7.63
CA LEU A 110 1.52 -3.60 -8.66
C LEU A 110 0.24 -4.22 -8.08
N VAL A 111 0.35 -4.90 -6.93
CA VAL A 111 -0.80 -5.53 -6.26
C VAL A 111 -1.77 -4.47 -5.72
N ASN A 112 -1.27 -3.40 -5.11
CA ASN A 112 -2.11 -2.31 -4.61
C ASN A 112 -2.82 -1.57 -5.75
N TYR A 113 -2.14 -1.37 -6.89
CA TYR A 113 -2.76 -0.80 -8.09
C TYR A 113 -3.88 -1.67 -8.64
N ALA A 114 -3.63 -2.98 -8.79
CA ALA A 114 -4.67 -3.91 -9.25
C ALA A 114 -5.85 -3.95 -8.27
N GLY A 115 -5.58 -3.98 -6.96
CA GLY A 115 -6.61 -3.97 -5.92
C GLY A 115 -7.51 -2.73 -5.99
N LEU A 116 -6.93 -1.54 -6.05
CA LEU A 116 -7.69 -0.29 -6.19
C LEU A 116 -8.45 -0.21 -7.51
N SER A 117 -7.85 -0.66 -8.61
CA SER A 117 -8.49 -0.63 -9.92
C SER A 117 -9.77 -1.47 -9.97
N VAL A 118 -9.81 -2.59 -9.22
CA VAL A 118 -10.98 -3.48 -9.14
C VAL A 118 -12.06 -2.93 -8.21
N VAL A 119 -11.71 -2.19 -7.16
CA VAL A 119 -12.70 -1.63 -6.22
C VAL A 119 -13.15 -0.21 -6.56
N ASN A 120 -12.45 0.47 -7.48
CA ASN A 120 -12.83 1.80 -7.94
C ASN A 120 -13.95 1.72 -8.99
N PRO A 121 -15.15 2.25 -8.70
CA PRO A 121 -16.27 2.23 -9.65
C PRO A 121 -15.99 3.03 -10.93
N ILE A 122 -15.12 4.04 -10.91
CA ILE A 122 -14.75 4.82 -12.09
C ILE A 122 -13.93 3.97 -13.07
N ASN A 123 -12.94 3.21 -12.57
CA ASN A 123 -12.19 2.26 -13.40
C ASN A 123 -13.10 1.18 -13.98
N LEU A 124 -13.99 0.61 -13.17
CA LEU A 124 -14.95 -0.38 -13.65
C LEU A 124 -15.87 0.18 -14.73
N ALA A 125 -16.37 1.41 -14.56
CA ALA A 125 -17.19 2.08 -15.57
C ALA A 125 -16.41 2.38 -16.85
N ALA A 126 -15.16 2.82 -16.74
CA ALA A 126 -14.29 3.09 -17.89
C ALA A 126 -13.99 1.82 -18.69
N ILE A 127 -13.78 0.68 -18.02
CA ILE A 127 -13.62 -0.63 -18.65
C ILE A 127 -14.92 -1.05 -19.33
N ALA A 128 -16.06 -0.95 -18.64
CA ALA A 128 -17.36 -1.38 -19.15
C ALA A 128 -17.85 -0.54 -20.35
N THR A 129 -17.41 0.71 -20.47
CA THR A 129 -17.79 1.64 -21.55
C THR A 129 -16.76 1.74 -22.66
N GLU A 130 -15.66 0.98 -22.58
CA GLU A 130 -14.53 1.02 -23.51
C GLU A 130 -13.97 2.44 -23.76
N ASN A 131 -14.12 3.33 -22.77
CA ASN A 131 -13.75 4.74 -22.90
C ASN A 131 -12.26 4.94 -22.57
N ASN A 132 -11.44 4.96 -23.62
CA ASN A 132 -9.99 5.16 -23.52
C ASN A 132 -9.57 6.45 -22.80
N LYS A 133 -10.38 7.52 -22.85
CA LYS A 133 -10.06 8.77 -22.14
C LYS A 133 -10.27 8.58 -20.64
N LEU A 134 -11.41 8.04 -20.24
CA LEU A 134 -11.72 7.73 -18.83
C LEU A 134 -10.75 6.70 -18.23
N LEU A 135 -10.31 5.71 -19.01
CA LEU A 135 -9.31 4.73 -18.57
C LEU A 135 -7.97 5.39 -18.23
N VAL A 136 -7.50 6.34 -19.07
CA VAL A 136 -6.24 7.06 -18.85
C VAL A 136 -6.34 8.00 -17.65
N GLU A 137 -7.44 8.75 -17.54
CA GLU A 137 -7.69 9.67 -16.41
C GLU A 137 -7.80 8.90 -15.09
N SER A 138 -8.48 7.76 -15.11
CA SER A 138 -8.62 6.91 -13.95
C SER A 138 -7.29 6.28 -13.54
N ALA A 139 -6.52 5.69 -14.47
CA ALA A 139 -5.19 5.15 -14.21
C ALA A 139 -4.21 6.21 -13.65
N ALA A 140 -4.30 7.45 -14.15
CA ALA A 140 -3.57 8.60 -13.62
C ALA A 140 -3.94 8.83 -12.15
N SER A 141 -5.24 8.97 -11.86
CA SER A 141 -5.74 9.26 -10.53
C SER A 141 -5.42 8.16 -9.52
N THR A 142 -5.57 6.87 -9.88
CA THR A 142 -5.21 5.72 -9.04
C THR A 142 -3.74 5.78 -8.63
N SER A 143 -2.85 6.04 -9.58
CA SER A 143 -1.40 6.07 -9.33
C SER A 143 -0.98 7.27 -8.50
N PHE A 144 -1.61 8.44 -8.70
CA PHE A 144 -1.37 9.62 -7.86
C PHE A 144 -1.86 9.39 -6.44
N ALA A 145 -3.06 8.81 -6.26
CA ALA A 145 -3.60 8.46 -4.95
C ALA A 145 -2.66 7.49 -4.21
N LEU A 146 -2.22 6.42 -4.89
CA LEU A 146 -1.25 5.46 -4.37
C LEU A 146 0.06 6.14 -3.97
N THR A 147 0.62 6.93 -4.87
CA THR A 147 1.88 7.63 -4.63
C THR A 147 1.78 8.54 -3.41
N LEU A 148 0.72 9.34 -3.32
CA LEU A 148 0.53 10.27 -2.21
C LEU A 148 0.40 9.51 -0.89
N TRP A 149 -0.43 8.46 -0.86
CA TRP A 149 -0.66 7.64 0.33
C TRP A 149 0.61 6.93 0.78
N PHE A 150 1.21 6.12 -0.10
CA PHE A 150 2.36 5.30 0.24
C PHE A 150 3.60 6.14 0.51
N THR A 151 3.85 7.22 -0.23
CA THR A 151 4.97 8.13 0.06
C THR A 151 4.80 8.78 1.43
N SER A 152 3.60 9.27 1.76
CA SER A 152 3.32 9.91 3.04
C SER A 152 3.51 8.94 4.21
N MET A 153 2.85 7.78 4.15
CA MET A 153 2.90 6.79 5.22
C MET A 153 4.29 6.18 5.37
N ASN A 154 4.97 5.82 4.27
CA ASN A 154 6.34 5.29 4.33
C ASN A 154 7.36 6.33 4.80
N THR A 155 7.13 7.62 4.52
CA THR A 155 7.94 8.71 5.10
C THR A 155 7.75 8.78 6.62
N LEU A 156 6.51 8.69 7.11
CA LEU A 156 6.22 8.67 8.55
C LEU A 156 6.85 7.44 9.24
N ILE A 157 6.74 6.25 8.62
CA ILE A 157 7.40 5.01 9.09
C ILE A 157 8.92 5.21 9.15
N THR A 158 9.51 5.67 8.06
CA THR A 158 10.97 5.88 7.96
C THR A 158 11.46 6.82 9.07
N ARG A 159 10.74 7.92 9.29
CA ARG A 159 11.05 8.92 10.32
C ARG A 159 10.70 8.48 11.75
N GLY A 160 10.12 7.29 11.94
CA GLY A 160 9.70 6.80 13.25
C GLY A 160 8.53 7.56 13.86
N LYS A 161 7.82 8.38 13.07
CA LYS A 161 6.70 9.22 13.57
C LYS A 161 5.44 8.42 13.87
N ILE A 162 5.38 7.16 13.45
CA ILE A 162 4.27 6.24 13.76
C ILE A 162 4.51 5.51 15.09
N GLN A 163 5.70 5.65 15.70
CA GLN A 163 6.04 4.94 16.95
C GLN A 163 5.01 5.16 18.09
N PRO A 164 4.45 6.37 18.32
CA PRO A 164 3.42 6.56 19.35
C PRO A 164 2.13 5.76 19.08
N VAL A 165 1.78 5.57 17.80
CA VAL A 165 0.63 4.77 17.38
C VAL A 165 0.94 3.28 17.57
N VAL A 166 2.15 2.85 17.21
CA VAL A 166 2.66 1.50 17.44
C VAL A 166 2.61 1.16 18.93
N ASP A 167 3.07 2.07 19.79
CA ASP A 167 3.11 1.84 21.23
C ASP A 167 1.71 1.74 21.84
N LYS A 168 0.74 2.55 21.36
CA LYS A 168 -0.68 2.38 21.73
C LYS A 168 -1.23 1.02 21.30
N MET A 169 -0.90 0.55 20.10
CA MET A 169 -1.33 -0.77 19.62
C MET A 169 -0.73 -1.90 20.48
N LYS A 170 0.49 -1.76 21.01
CA LYS A 170 1.08 -2.72 21.96
C LYS A 170 0.24 -2.84 23.22
N THR A 171 -0.13 -1.70 23.81
CA THR A 171 -0.96 -1.68 25.02
C THR A 171 -2.30 -2.38 24.78
N THR A 172 -2.96 -2.08 23.66
CA THR A 172 -4.22 -2.73 23.28
C THR A 172 -4.05 -4.23 23.06
N ARG A 173 -3.00 -4.67 22.37
CA ARG A 173 -2.71 -6.10 22.17
C ARG A 173 -2.49 -6.82 23.50
N GLN A 174 -1.73 -6.23 24.42
CA GLN A 174 -1.49 -6.81 25.75
C GLN A 174 -2.78 -6.92 26.56
N LEU A 175 -3.66 -5.91 26.50
CA LEU A 175 -4.98 -5.95 27.12
C LEU A 175 -5.85 -7.07 26.54
N ILE A 176 -5.90 -7.18 25.21
CA ILE A 176 -6.66 -8.24 24.52
C ILE A 176 -6.13 -9.63 24.90
N MET A 177 -4.81 -9.84 24.85
CA MET A 177 -4.17 -11.10 25.25
C MET A 177 -4.48 -11.46 26.70
N LYS A 178 -4.47 -10.49 27.62
CA LYS A 178 -4.86 -10.71 29.03
C LYS A 178 -6.33 -11.10 29.16
N MET A 179 -7.24 -10.48 28.40
CA MET A 179 -8.66 -10.85 28.40
C MET A 179 -8.89 -12.27 27.86
N PHE A 180 -8.17 -12.68 26.82
CA PHE A 180 -8.29 -14.03 26.27
C PHE A 180 -7.64 -15.10 27.16
N ASN A 181 -6.47 -14.82 27.75
CA ASN A 181 -5.81 -15.75 28.67
C ASN A 181 -6.56 -15.88 30.01
N ASN A 182 -7.29 -14.85 30.45
CA ASN A 182 -8.18 -14.95 31.61
C ASN A 182 -9.48 -15.71 31.32
N ARG A 183 -9.80 -16.01 30.05
CA ARG A 183 -10.98 -16.80 29.66
C ARG A 183 -10.67 -18.29 29.42
N SER A 184 -9.40 -18.73 29.52
CA SER A 184 -9.01 -20.11 29.22
C SER A 184 -8.88 -21.04 30.43
N ILE A 185 -9.58 -20.77 31.55
CA ILE A 185 -9.72 -21.68 32.70
C ILE A 185 -11.15 -21.44 33.25
N LYS A 186 -12.10 -22.37 33.24
CA LYS A 186 -12.05 -23.80 33.59
C LYS A 186 -12.86 -24.65 32.60
N PRO A 187 -12.39 -25.85 32.21
CA PRO A 187 -13.32 -26.94 31.94
C PRO A 187 -13.94 -27.36 33.29
N GLU A 188 -15.27 -27.33 33.37
CA GLU A 188 -16.05 -28.01 34.41
C GLU A 188 -15.97 -29.54 34.24
#